data_AF-A0A353BHS9-F1
#
_entry.id   AF-A0A353BHS9-F1
#
_cell.length_a   1.000
_cell.length_b   1.000
_cell.length_c   1.000
_cell.angle_alpha   90.00
_cell.angle_beta   90.00
_cell.angle_gamma   90.00
#
_symmetry.space_group_name_H-M   'P 1'
#
loop_
_entity.id
_entity.type
_entity.pdbx_description
1 polymer ?
#
loop_
_entity_poly.entity_id
_entity_poly.type
_entity_poly.pdbx_seq_one_letter_code
_entity_poly.pdbx_strand_id
1 'polypeptide(L)'
;MKPRDLQLLGLLALLSCRPGHMENRTLCLAMEDDIVTVDPHLHDDSVTHSVLSNIFDPLVAFDGQMRITPALAVTWENPDDLTWRFRLRPGVRFHSGAPCLAGDVVYSLSRAKNTEIGHYISQVSKATEIDSLTVELTTDKPVPVLLNKLTFVAIVPRGCQKPMTRPEGTGPYVFLDYRKGEFLSLKAKEGYWGGRPAILKATFKVIPEDRERLQALTTGEILLARDMEGESRERILAHPGLNYLSRPGLGVSHLGVNLGAGGPLSSRRVRQAIFWALDPAEIVSMSGMEAEPWNQLVSPYIVGYHAGEEVKRPDLERAKKLLNEAGRGRGFDLKLELSTSAALSSGPVIARQLGRIGVRVEVAGMEWTGFTQRLKRRESQFYLIGWACSSGDASDLYDACLHTRTETGYGYANHSGYSNPGVDRLIEQSNRTLDHKERIGILHMIQKAVMEDMPLIPLYIRNRAYGVSRQVNFTPRQDARVKLIEISWAK
;
A
#
# COMPACT_ATOMS: atom_id res chain seq x y z
N MET A 1 21.78 70.89 48.43
CA MET A 1 22.46 70.09 47.39
C MET A 1 22.00 68.63 47.54
N LYS A 2 21.48 68.01 46.46
CA LYS A 2 21.37 66.53 46.29
C LYS A 2 22.79 65.92 46.12
N PRO A 3 23.03 64.58 45.99
CA PRO A 3 22.13 63.39 45.96
C PRO A 3 22.62 62.19 46.85
N ARG A 4 21.74 61.22 47.18
CA ARG A 4 21.66 59.79 46.76
C ARG A 4 22.87 58.88 47.09
N ASP A 5 22.59 57.75 47.76
CA ASP A 5 22.95 56.42 47.25
C ASP A 5 22.06 55.31 47.83
N LEU A 6 21.74 54.37 46.96
CA LEU A 6 20.56 53.50 46.94
C LEU A 6 20.97 52.05 47.25
N GLN A 7 20.25 51.39 48.15
CA GLN A 7 20.41 49.97 48.45
C GLN A 7 19.94 49.11 47.26
N LEU A 8 20.77 48.16 46.82
CA LEU A 8 20.42 47.14 45.82
C LEU A 8 19.98 45.86 46.55
N LEU A 9 18.67 45.59 46.56
CA LEU A 9 18.07 44.31 46.95
C LEU A 9 17.94 43.44 45.68
N GLY A 10 18.69 42.34 45.63
CA GLY A 10 18.62 41.36 44.56
C GLY A 10 17.38 40.48 44.68
N LEU A 11 16.47 40.57 43.71
CA LEU A 11 15.33 39.67 43.54
C LEU A 11 15.74 38.50 42.63
N LEU A 12 15.85 37.29 43.17
CA LEU A 12 15.94 36.06 42.37
C LEU A 12 14.57 35.77 41.74
N ALA A 13 14.45 36.00 40.43
CA ALA A 13 13.31 35.52 39.64
C ALA A 13 13.54 34.06 39.25
N LEU A 14 12.81 33.14 39.90
CA LEU A 14 12.67 31.75 39.47
C LEU A 14 11.92 31.72 38.13
N LEU A 15 12.67 31.56 37.04
CA LEU A 15 12.15 31.21 35.72
C LEU A 15 11.52 29.80 35.79
N SER A 16 10.21 29.77 35.98
CA SER A 16 9.40 28.58 35.76
C SER A 16 9.29 28.32 34.26
N CYS A 17 9.92 27.25 33.77
CA CYS A 17 9.68 26.73 32.41
C CYS A 17 8.19 26.40 32.26
N ARG A 18 7.44 27.27 31.60
CA ARG A 18 6.09 26.94 31.12
C ARG A 18 6.19 26.08 29.84
N PRO A 19 5.48 24.95 29.75
CA PRO A 19 5.36 24.18 28.51
C PRO A 19 4.37 24.86 27.55
N GLY A 20 4.65 26.10 27.13
CA GLY A 20 3.74 26.92 26.31
C GLY A 20 4.06 26.96 24.81
N HIS A 21 5.22 26.44 24.38
CA HIS A 21 5.67 26.62 22.99
C HIS A 21 5.29 25.50 22.01
N MET A 22 4.79 24.34 22.48
CA MET A 22 4.45 23.23 21.58
C MET A 22 2.99 23.25 21.08
N GLU A 23 2.07 23.96 21.73
CA GLU A 23 0.64 23.88 21.37
C GLU A 23 0.28 24.56 20.03
N ASN A 24 1.14 25.44 19.52
CA ASN A 24 0.90 26.17 18.26
C ASN A 24 1.72 25.67 17.07
N ARG A 25 2.49 24.60 17.24
CA ARG A 25 3.34 24.07 16.18
C ARG A 25 2.53 23.22 15.20
N THR A 26 2.63 23.51 13.90
CA THR A 26 2.01 22.74 12.82
C THR A 26 3.03 21.80 12.20
N LEU A 27 2.66 20.53 12.02
CA LEU A 27 3.41 19.60 11.18
C LEU A 27 3.00 19.79 9.72
N CYS A 28 3.88 20.39 8.92
CA CYS A 28 3.71 20.42 7.46
C CYS A 28 4.43 19.22 6.85
N LEU A 29 3.74 18.44 6.03
CA LEU A 29 4.32 17.32 5.29
C LEU A 29 3.89 17.36 3.82
N ALA A 30 4.69 16.84 2.91
CA ALA A 30 4.39 16.84 1.49
C ALA A 30 4.11 15.42 0.97
N MET A 31 3.07 15.35 0.14
CA MET A 31 2.70 14.21 -0.67
C MET A 31 3.02 14.51 -2.14
N GLU A 32 3.35 13.48 -2.90
CA GLU A 32 3.59 13.53 -4.33
C GLU A 32 2.31 13.81 -5.14
N ASP A 33 1.16 13.32 -4.66
CA ASP A 33 -0.13 13.45 -5.32
C ASP A 33 -1.18 14.05 -4.37
N ASP A 34 -2.22 14.65 -4.97
CA ASP A 34 -3.41 15.11 -4.24
C ASP A 34 -4.36 13.93 -3.94
N ILE A 35 -5.19 14.09 -2.91
CA ILE A 35 -6.35 13.23 -2.73
C ILE A 35 -7.38 13.51 -3.83
N VAL A 36 -8.18 12.50 -4.18
CA VAL A 36 -9.23 12.67 -5.20
C VAL A 36 -10.54 13.16 -4.58
N THR A 37 -10.80 12.74 -3.34
CA THR A 37 -12.03 13.03 -2.62
C THR A 37 -11.78 13.07 -1.12
N VAL A 38 -12.63 13.81 -0.41
CA VAL A 38 -12.65 13.82 1.07
C VAL A 38 -13.68 12.82 1.64
N ASP A 39 -14.45 12.16 0.78
CA ASP A 39 -15.42 11.13 1.14
C ASP A 39 -14.77 9.74 1.11
N PRO A 40 -14.69 9.02 2.24
CA PRO A 40 -13.89 7.81 2.35
C PRO A 40 -14.44 6.61 1.58
N HIS A 41 -15.65 6.70 1.02
CA HIS A 41 -16.22 5.60 0.23
C HIS A 41 -16.14 5.85 -1.28
N LEU A 42 -15.70 7.03 -1.74
CA LEU A 42 -15.84 7.39 -3.16
C LEU A 42 -14.62 7.14 -4.04
N HIS A 43 -13.46 6.81 -3.48
CA HIS A 43 -12.28 6.50 -4.27
C HIS A 43 -11.36 5.48 -3.58
N ASP A 44 -10.70 4.62 -4.35
CA ASP A 44 -9.85 3.53 -3.85
C ASP A 44 -8.39 3.69 -4.31
N ASP A 45 -7.66 4.62 -3.69
CA ASP A 45 -6.24 4.82 -3.94
C ASP A 45 -5.44 5.03 -2.64
N SER A 46 -4.13 4.77 -2.73
CA SER A 46 -3.25 4.77 -1.55
C SER A 46 -3.10 6.13 -0.87
N VAL A 47 -3.13 7.24 -1.62
CA VAL A 47 -2.93 8.60 -1.11
C VAL A 47 -4.21 9.06 -0.41
N THR A 48 -5.37 8.89 -1.04
CA THR A 48 -6.67 9.19 -0.39
C THR A 48 -6.84 8.36 0.88
N HIS A 49 -6.57 7.05 0.85
CA HIS A 49 -6.62 6.20 2.05
C HIS A 49 -5.67 6.66 3.15
N SER A 50 -4.44 7.02 2.79
CA SER A 50 -3.44 7.52 3.75
C SER A 50 -3.96 8.76 4.49
N VAL A 51 -4.44 9.77 3.77
CA VAL A 51 -4.94 11.01 4.36
C VAL A 51 -6.22 10.77 5.17
N LEU A 52 -7.22 10.11 4.58
CA LEU A 52 -8.53 9.92 5.21
C LEU A 52 -8.48 8.97 6.42
N SER A 53 -7.50 8.08 6.51
CA SER A 53 -7.29 7.24 7.71
C SER A 53 -6.91 8.03 8.97
N ASN A 54 -6.61 9.33 8.86
CA ASN A 54 -6.45 10.24 10.00
C ASN A 54 -7.78 10.80 10.51
N ILE A 55 -8.84 10.76 9.68
CA ILE A 55 -10.15 11.35 9.96
C ILE A 55 -11.16 10.27 10.36
N PHE A 56 -11.09 9.10 9.73
CA PHE A 56 -12.04 8.01 9.93
C PHE A 56 -11.39 6.77 10.53
N ASP A 57 -12.11 6.08 11.42
CA ASP A 57 -11.72 4.75 11.90
C ASP A 57 -12.60 3.66 11.22
N PRO A 58 -12.02 2.52 10.82
CA PRO A 58 -12.74 1.31 10.44
C PRO A 58 -13.11 0.45 11.67
N LEU A 59 -13.79 -0.68 11.46
CA LEU A 59 -14.03 -1.69 12.52
C LEU A 59 -12.72 -2.26 13.07
N VAL A 60 -11.81 -2.64 12.18
CA VAL A 60 -10.48 -3.17 12.48
C VAL A 60 -9.45 -2.49 11.59
N ALA A 61 -8.20 -2.41 12.03
CA ALA A 61 -7.15 -1.71 11.30
C ALA A 61 -5.87 -2.54 11.21
N PHE A 62 -5.03 -2.25 10.21
CA PHE A 62 -3.65 -2.72 10.21
C PHE A 62 -2.79 -1.87 11.17
N ASP A 63 -1.88 -2.52 11.89
CA ASP A 63 -0.73 -1.85 12.50
C ASP A 63 0.35 -1.53 11.44
N GLY A 64 1.46 -0.91 11.87
CA GLY A 64 2.54 -0.53 10.96
C GLY A 64 3.27 -1.71 10.31
N GLN A 65 2.92 -2.95 10.64
CA GLN A 65 3.50 -4.20 10.18
C GLN A 65 2.47 -5.11 9.48
N MET A 66 1.31 -4.58 9.06
CA MET A 66 0.23 -5.33 8.40
C MET A 66 -0.49 -6.37 9.27
N ARG A 67 -0.38 -6.29 10.60
CA ARG A 67 -1.17 -7.17 11.48
C ARG A 67 -2.52 -6.53 11.76
N ILE A 68 -3.58 -7.34 11.75
CA ILE A 68 -4.92 -6.89 12.13
C ILE A 68 -4.95 -6.57 13.63
N THR A 69 -5.47 -5.40 13.95
CA THR A 69 -5.62 -4.87 15.31
C THR A 69 -7.03 -4.30 15.53
N PRO A 70 -7.51 -4.29 16.78
CA PRO A 70 -8.75 -3.60 17.15
C PRO A 70 -8.74 -2.11 16.77
N ALA A 71 -9.87 -1.61 16.27
CA ALA A 71 -10.13 -0.19 16.07
C ALA A 71 -11.44 0.20 16.76
N LEU A 72 -12.53 0.40 15.99
CA LEU A 72 -13.86 0.60 16.54
C LEU A 72 -14.45 -0.69 17.13
N ALA A 73 -14.10 -1.85 16.59
CA ALA A 73 -14.39 -3.15 17.21
C ALA A 73 -13.24 -3.53 18.16
N VAL A 74 -13.58 -3.87 19.41
CA VAL A 74 -12.63 -4.32 20.43
C VAL A 74 -12.39 -5.83 20.38
N THR A 75 -13.41 -6.58 19.99
CA THR A 75 -13.35 -8.03 19.79
C THR A 75 -14.26 -8.42 18.62
N TRP A 76 -13.97 -9.57 18.04
CA TRP A 76 -14.82 -10.21 17.04
C TRP A 76 -14.71 -11.72 17.13
N GLU A 77 -15.73 -12.41 16.66
CA GLU A 77 -15.81 -13.87 16.62
C GLU A 77 -16.53 -14.34 15.36
N ASN A 78 -16.35 -15.63 15.04
CA ASN A 78 -17.05 -16.33 13.99
C ASN A 78 -17.89 -17.45 14.61
N PRO A 79 -19.17 -17.20 14.92
CA PRO A 79 -20.05 -18.24 15.47
C PRO A 79 -20.22 -19.44 14.53
N ASP A 80 -20.11 -19.18 13.22
CA ASP A 80 -20.11 -20.15 12.14
C ASP A 80 -19.27 -19.61 10.95
N ASP A 81 -19.23 -20.36 9.84
CA ASP A 81 -18.39 -20.04 8.69
C ASP A 81 -18.80 -18.78 7.90
N LEU A 82 -20.04 -18.32 8.08
CA LEU A 82 -20.65 -17.22 7.32
C LEU A 82 -20.95 -16.00 8.19
N THR A 83 -20.86 -16.14 9.51
CA THR A 83 -21.25 -15.10 10.47
C THR A 83 -20.03 -14.52 11.15
N TRP A 84 -19.93 -13.19 11.16
CA TRP A 84 -18.93 -12.44 11.91
C TRP A 84 -19.63 -11.51 12.88
N ARG A 85 -19.33 -11.64 14.17
CA ARG A 85 -19.90 -10.77 15.21
C ARG A 85 -18.83 -9.86 15.77
N PHE A 86 -19.09 -8.56 15.78
CA PHE A 86 -18.18 -7.52 16.25
C PHE A 86 -18.75 -6.84 17.49
N ARG A 87 -17.93 -6.72 18.55
CA ARG A 87 -18.24 -5.88 19.71
C ARG A 87 -17.57 -4.52 19.56
N LEU A 88 -18.35 -3.46 19.61
CA LEU A 88 -17.88 -2.09 19.44
C LEU A 88 -17.34 -1.50 20.75
N ARG A 89 -16.38 -0.60 20.60
CA ARG A 89 -15.81 0.20 21.69
C ARG A 89 -16.88 1.13 22.28
N PRO A 90 -17.16 1.07 23.59
CA PRO A 90 -18.09 1.99 24.22
C PRO A 90 -17.53 3.42 24.25
N GLY A 91 -18.42 4.41 24.17
CA GLY A 91 -18.07 5.82 24.37
C GLY A 91 -17.37 6.51 23.20
N VAL A 92 -17.26 5.85 22.04
CA VAL A 92 -16.75 6.50 20.83
C VAL A 92 -17.74 7.56 20.35
N ARG A 93 -17.21 8.71 19.96
CA ARG A 93 -17.97 9.83 19.40
C ARG A 93 -17.43 10.23 18.04
N PHE A 94 -18.29 10.71 17.15
CA PHE A 94 -17.88 11.43 15.95
C PHE A 94 -17.27 12.79 16.31
N HIS A 95 -16.69 13.49 15.32
CA HIS A 95 -16.09 14.81 15.49
C HIS A 95 -17.09 15.88 15.97
N SER A 96 -18.36 15.75 15.60
CA SER A 96 -19.51 16.53 16.09
C SER A 96 -19.90 16.25 17.55
N GLY A 97 -19.40 15.17 18.14
CA GLY A 97 -19.75 14.73 19.50
C GLY A 97 -20.90 13.72 19.56
N ALA A 98 -21.59 13.44 18.46
CA ALA A 98 -22.60 12.38 18.39
C ALA A 98 -21.98 11.00 18.73
N PRO A 99 -22.69 10.10 19.43
CA PRO A 99 -22.18 8.77 19.70
C PRO A 99 -22.05 7.97 18.39
N CYS A 100 -21.00 7.15 18.27
CA CYS A 100 -20.85 6.17 17.20
C CYS A 100 -21.33 4.81 17.69
N LEU A 101 -22.37 4.27 17.07
CA LEU A 101 -23.05 3.04 17.49
C LEU A 101 -23.11 2.02 16.34
N ALA A 102 -23.59 0.81 16.66
CA ALA A 102 -23.79 -0.27 15.69
C ALA A 102 -24.59 0.17 14.46
N GLY A 103 -25.56 1.05 14.67
CA GLY A 103 -26.35 1.60 13.61
C GLY A 103 -25.60 2.41 12.54
N ASP A 104 -24.50 3.07 12.91
CA ASP A 104 -23.62 3.80 12.00
C ASP A 104 -22.76 2.83 11.18
N VAL A 105 -22.35 1.72 11.78
CA VAL A 105 -21.61 0.65 11.09
C VAL A 105 -22.47 0.02 10.00
N VAL A 106 -23.70 -0.38 10.32
CA VAL A 106 -24.65 -0.96 9.36
C VAL A 106 -24.91 0.01 8.21
N TYR A 107 -25.12 1.29 8.52
CA TYR A 107 -25.29 2.34 7.52
C TYR A 107 -24.04 2.47 6.63
N SER A 108 -22.85 2.51 7.22
CA SER A 108 -21.57 2.68 6.52
C SER A 108 -21.30 1.55 5.53
N LEU A 109 -21.53 0.30 5.94
CA LEU A 109 -21.36 -0.87 5.08
C LEU A 109 -22.37 -0.86 3.92
N SER A 110 -23.63 -0.54 4.20
CA SER A 110 -24.65 -0.40 3.15
C SER A 110 -24.30 0.73 2.16
N ARG A 111 -23.85 1.87 2.67
CA ARG A 111 -23.42 3.03 1.87
C ARG A 111 -22.24 2.71 0.95
N ALA A 112 -21.25 1.96 1.46
CA ALA A 112 -20.04 1.57 0.74
C ALA A 112 -20.31 0.53 -0.36
N LYS A 113 -21.32 -0.34 -0.20
CA LYS A 113 -21.61 -1.42 -1.16
C LYS A 113 -21.84 -0.91 -2.60
N ASN A 114 -22.37 0.30 -2.75
CA ASN A 114 -22.67 0.94 -4.04
C ASN A 114 -21.68 2.08 -4.37
N THR A 115 -20.39 1.87 -4.09
CA THR A 115 -19.31 2.81 -4.43
C THR A 115 -18.08 2.06 -4.95
N GLU A 116 -17.03 2.79 -5.32
CA GLU A 116 -15.76 2.22 -5.82
C GLU A 116 -15.15 1.20 -4.84
N ILE A 117 -15.23 1.48 -3.53
CA ILE A 117 -14.72 0.58 -2.48
C ILE A 117 -15.66 -0.59 -2.16
N GLY A 118 -16.84 -0.68 -2.80
CA GLY A 118 -17.86 -1.69 -2.48
C GLY A 118 -17.37 -3.13 -2.71
N HIS A 119 -16.35 -3.31 -3.54
CA HIS A 119 -15.74 -4.61 -3.80
C HIS A 119 -15.12 -5.24 -2.52
N TYR A 120 -14.65 -4.45 -1.55
CA TYR A 120 -14.15 -4.95 -0.26
C TYR A 120 -15.22 -5.68 0.57
N ILE A 121 -16.49 -5.36 0.37
CA ILE A 121 -17.62 -5.94 1.12
C ILE A 121 -18.65 -6.59 0.20
N SER A 122 -18.28 -6.88 -1.05
CA SER A 122 -19.13 -7.53 -2.04
C SER A 122 -19.72 -8.86 -1.56
N GLN A 123 -18.99 -9.58 -0.70
CA GLN A 123 -19.38 -10.87 -0.14
C GLN A 123 -20.21 -10.74 1.14
N VAL A 124 -20.40 -9.53 1.68
CA VAL A 124 -21.26 -9.26 2.84
C VAL A 124 -22.70 -9.12 2.32
N SER A 125 -23.51 -10.13 2.63
CA SER A 125 -24.90 -10.21 2.22
C SER A 125 -25.80 -9.37 3.12
N LYS A 126 -25.48 -9.32 4.41
CA LYS A 126 -26.25 -8.60 5.43
C LYS A 126 -25.35 -8.02 6.51
N ALA A 127 -25.70 -6.83 6.99
CA ALA A 127 -25.18 -6.25 8.22
C ALA A 127 -26.36 -5.95 9.15
N THR A 128 -26.30 -6.44 10.38
CA THR A 128 -27.40 -6.36 11.35
C THR A 128 -26.91 -5.69 12.63
N GLU A 129 -27.70 -4.72 13.12
CA GLU A 129 -27.55 -4.15 14.45
C GLU A 129 -28.22 -5.10 15.45
N ILE A 130 -27.42 -5.81 16.26
CA ILE A 130 -27.94 -6.73 17.29
C ILE A 130 -28.30 -5.95 18.56
N ASP A 131 -27.41 -5.05 18.95
CA ASP A 131 -27.62 -4.04 19.98
C ASP A 131 -26.77 -2.80 19.65
N SER A 132 -26.84 -1.75 20.47
CA SER A 132 -26.19 -0.46 20.23
C SER A 132 -24.66 -0.55 20.05
N LEU A 133 -24.02 -1.61 20.52
CA LEU A 133 -22.58 -1.85 20.46
C LEU A 133 -22.24 -3.24 19.90
N THR A 134 -23.17 -3.93 19.25
CA THR A 134 -22.92 -5.23 18.61
C THR A 134 -23.44 -5.23 17.19
N VAL A 135 -22.55 -5.56 16.25
CA VAL A 135 -22.88 -5.68 14.82
C VAL A 135 -22.60 -7.10 14.37
N GLU A 136 -23.51 -7.68 13.61
CA GLU A 136 -23.33 -8.98 12.98
C GLU A 136 -23.32 -8.84 11.46
N LEU A 137 -22.30 -9.40 10.83
CA LEU A 137 -22.17 -9.46 9.38
C LEU A 137 -22.39 -10.91 8.94
N THR A 138 -23.23 -11.10 7.92
CA THR A 138 -23.42 -12.38 7.25
C THR A 138 -22.79 -12.31 5.87
N THR A 139 -22.03 -13.32 5.48
CA THR A 139 -21.44 -13.45 4.15
C THR A 139 -22.12 -14.53 3.32
N ASP A 140 -22.10 -14.39 1.99
CA ASP A 140 -22.69 -15.38 1.06
C ASP A 140 -21.88 -16.69 0.97
N LYS A 141 -20.61 -16.63 1.38
CA LYS A 141 -19.64 -17.72 1.43
C LYS A 141 -18.59 -17.43 2.51
N PRO A 142 -17.78 -18.40 2.95
CA PRO A 142 -16.69 -18.12 3.87
C PRO A 142 -15.72 -17.09 3.26
N VAL A 143 -15.23 -16.15 4.07
CA VAL A 143 -14.31 -15.08 3.64
C VAL A 143 -13.16 -14.97 4.65
N PRO A 144 -12.07 -15.74 4.49
CA PRO A 144 -10.97 -15.77 5.46
C PRO A 144 -10.24 -14.44 5.62
N VAL A 145 -10.34 -13.55 4.62
CA VAL A 145 -9.70 -12.22 4.61
C VAL A 145 -10.68 -11.08 4.89
N LEU A 146 -11.86 -11.35 5.49
CA LEU A 146 -12.88 -10.32 5.69
C LEU A 146 -12.36 -9.18 6.57
N LEU A 147 -11.64 -9.49 7.65
CA LEU A 147 -11.04 -8.48 8.54
C LEU A 147 -10.12 -7.54 7.78
N ASN A 148 -9.27 -8.08 6.91
CA ASN A 148 -8.34 -7.33 6.07
C ASN A 148 -9.08 -6.36 5.15
N LYS A 149 -10.18 -6.81 4.52
CA LYS A 149 -11.02 -5.97 3.65
C LYS A 149 -11.75 -4.88 4.44
N LEU A 150 -12.23 -5.17 5.65
CA LEU A 150 -12.91 -4.20 6.51
C LEU A 150 -12.01 -3.03 6.95
N THR A 151 -10.67 -3.17 6.87
CA THR A 151 -9.73 -2.07 7.15
C THR A 151 -9.82 -0.90 6.16
N PHE A 152 -10.43 -1.12 4.99
CA PHE A 152 -10.63 -0.13 3.94
C PHE A 152 -12.04 0.51 3.98
N VAL A 153 -12.90 0.07 4.90
CA VAL A 153 -14.26 0.61 5.03
C VAL A 153 -14.36 1.47 6.29
N ALA A 154 -14.24 2.78 6.08
CA ALA A 154 -14.45 3.79 7.11
C ALA A 154 -15.88 3.78 7.66
N ILE A 155 -16.03 3.99 8.97
CA ILE A 155 -17.33 4.21 9.60
C ILE A 155 -17.67 5.71 9.59
N VAL A 156 -18.87 6.02 9.12
CA VAL A 156 -19.40 7.37 8.92
C VAL A 156 -20.74 7.52 9.64
N PRO A 157 -21.14 8.75 10.05
CA PRO A 157 -22.40 8.95 10.72
C PRO A 157 -23.59 8.55 9.85
N ARG A 158 -24.58 7.88 10.45
CA ARG A 158 -25.84 7.58 9.79
C ARG A 158 -26.50 8.86 9.27
N GLY A 159 -26.86 8.87 7.99
CA GLY A 159 -27.52 10.01 7.34
C GLY A 159 -26.56 11.11 6.86
N CYS A 160 -25.24 10.89 6.89
CA CYS A 160 -24.28 11.83 6.31
C CYS A 160 -24.55 12.08 4.81
N GLN A 161 -24.15 13.27 4.33
CA GLN A 161 -24.25 13.62 2.91
C GLN A 161 -23.38 12.68 2.03
N LYS A 162 -23.80 12.48 0.78
CA LYS A 162 -23.02 11.79 -0.27
C LYS A 162 -23.11 12.62 -1.57
N PRO A 163 -22.00 13.14 -2.12
CA PRO A 163 -20.64 13.12 -1.56
C PRO A 163 -20.51 13.99 -0.30
N MET A 164 -19.64 13.61 0.62
CA MET A 164 -19.23 14.50 1.72
C MET A 164 -18.36 15.65 1.20
N THR A 165 -18.65 16.87 1.64
CA THR A 165 -17.81 18.06 1.39
C THR A 165 -17.05 18.51 2.64
N ARG A 166 -17.52 18.08 3.82
CA ARG A 166 -16.84 18.25 5.11
C ARG A 166 -16.78 16.88 5.81
N PRO A 167 -15.61 16.22 5.82
CA PRO A 167 -15.41 14.93 6.46
C PRO A 167 -15.78 14.94 7.94
N GLU A 168 -16.52 13.92 8.35
CA GLU A 168 -17.02 13.74 9.70
C GLU A 168 -16.80 12.28 10.10
N GLY A 169 -15.81 12.03 10.98
CA GLY A 169 -15.40 10.69 11.36
C GLY A 169 -15.20 10.53 12.86
N THR A 170 -14.64 9.40 13.25
CA THR A 170 -14.32 9.06 14.64
C THR A 170 -12.83 9.20 14.98
N GLY A 171 -12.01 9.34 13.93
CA GLY A 171 -10.54 9.27 13.96
C GLY A 171 -9.85 10.40 14.73
N PRO A 172 -8.52 10.32 14.86
CA PRO A 172 -7.74 11.20 15.73
C PRO A 172 -7.68 12.66 15.30
N TYR A 173 -8.07 12.98 14.06
CA TYR A 173 -7.99 14.33 13.51
C TYR A 173 -9.32 14.78 12.89
N VAL A 174 -9.66 16.04 13.12
CA VAL A 174 -10.82 16.73 12.56
C VAL A 174 -10.37 17.53 11.33
N PHE A 175 -11.16 17.44 10.27
CA PHE A 175 -10.98 18.24 9.06
C PHE A 175 -11.10 19.75 9.31
N LEU A 176 -10.18 20.54 8.75
CA LEU A 176 -10.25 22.00 8.79
C LEU A 176 -10.59 22.59 7.42
N ASP A 177 -9.70 22.41 6.46
CA ASP A 177 -9.78 22.98 5.11
C ASP A 177 -9.07 22.08 4.09
N TYR A 178 -9.52 22.15 2.84
CA TYR A 178 -8.91 21.47 1.70
C TYR A 178 -8.98 22.35 0.47
N ARG A 179 -7.81 22.57 -0.14
CA ARG A 179 -7.65 23.26 -1.41
C ARG A 179 -7.00 22.30 -2.39
N LYS A 180 -7.78 21.93 -3.41
CA LYS A 180 -7.38 20.97 -4.43
C LYS A 180 -6.07 21.39 -5.10
N GLY A 181 -5.12 20.47 -5.17
CA GLY A 181 -3.78 20.70 -5.72
C GLY A 181 -2.84 21.52 -4.83
N GLU A 182 -3.28 21.97 -3.65
CA GLU A 182 -2.47 22.77 -2.74
C GLU A 182 -2.25 22.05 -1.40
N PHE A 183 -3.32 21.85 -0.61
CA PHE A 183 -3.19 21.24 0.72
C PHE A 183 -4.51 20.72 1.30
N LEU A 184 -4.40 19.79 2.26
CA LEU A 184 -5.42 19.46 3.25
C LEU A 184 -4.90 19.71 4.67
N SER A 185 -5.68 20.39 5.50
CA SER A 185 -5.31 20.72 6.89
C SER A 185 -6.23 20.07 7.92
N LEU A 186 -5.61 19.64 9.02
CA LEU A 186 -6.25 18.88 10.10
C LEU A 186 -5.86 19.45 11.47
N LYS A 187 -6.74 19.30 12.45
CA LYS A 187 -6.42 19.47 13.88
C LYS A 187 -6.70 18.21 14.67
N ALA A 188 -5.95 17.98 15.74
CA ALA A 188 -6.21 16.90 16.67
C ALA A 188 -7.64 16.99 17.25
N LYS A 189 -8.30 15.85 17.36
CA LYS A 189 -9.59 15.71 18.01
C LYS A 189 -9.40 15.65 19.52
N GLU A 190 -10.03 16.57 20.23
CA GLU A 190 -10.09 16.51 21.69
C GLU A 190 -10.92 15.30 22.15
N GLY A 191 -10.42 14.57 23.15
CA GLY A 191 -11.09 13.36 23.62
C GLY A 191 -11.11 12.19 22.62
N TYR A 192 -10.14 12.10 21.70
CA TYR A 192 -10.00 10.91 20.85
C TYR A 192 -9.84 9.66 21.73
N TRP A 193 -10.59 8.61 21.39
CA TRP A 193 -10.70 7.39 22.19
C TRP A 193 -9.38 6.60 22.26
N GLY A 194 -8.48 6.80 21.29
CA GLY A 194 -7.15 6.17 21.24
C GLY A 194 -6.03 6.98 21.91
N GLY A 195 -6.36 8.07 22.60
CA GLY A 195 -5.39 8.95 23.28
C GLY A 195 -5.13 10.27 22.57
N ARG A 196 -4.58 11.26 23.29
CA ARG A 196 -4.32 12.60 22.75
C ARG A 196 -3.18 12.55 21.71
N PRO A 197 -3.39 13.00 20.47
CA PRO A 197 -2.30 13.08 19.49
C PRO A 197 -1.19 14.05 19.92
N ALA A 198 0.07 13.69 19.66
CA ALA A 198 1.22 14.55 19.93
C ALA A 198 1.29 15.75 18.96
N ILE A 199 0.89 15.53 17.71
CA ILE A 199 0.77 16.56 16.69
C ILE A 199 -0.64 17.16 16.76
N LEU A 200 -0.75 18.43 17.17
CA LEU A 200 -2.04 19.10 17.36
C LEU A 200 -2.62 19.72 16.07
N LYS A 201 -1.75 20.12 15.13
CA LYS A 201 -2.12 20.65 13.81
C LYS A 201 -1.22 20.04 12.76
N ALA A 202 -1.79 19.64 11.63
CA ALA A 202 -1.04 19.10 10.52
C ALA A 202 -1.58 19.60 9.18
N THR A 203 -0.69 19.72 8.20
CA THR A 203 -1.03 20.07 6.83
C THR A 203 -0.34 19.09 5.89
N PHE A 204 -1.13 18.40 5.08
CA PHE A 204 -0.68 17.64 3.92
C PHE A 204 -0.61 18.59 2.73
N LYS A 205 0.58 18.98 2.30
CA LYS A 205 0.81 19.76 1.08
C LYS A 205 0.93 18.83 -0.13
N VAL A 206 0.47 19.28 -1.27
CA VAL A 206 0.66 18.61 -2.57
C VAL A 206 1.82 19.28 -3.27
N ILE A 207 2.92 18.56 -3.46
CA ILE A 207 4.11 19.05 -4.15
C ILE A 207 4.59 17.93 -5.08
N PRO A 208 4.16 17.92 -6.35
CA PRO A 208 4.45 16.82 -7.28
C PRO A 208 5.94 16.66 -7.63
N GLU A 209 6.67 17.77 -7.71
CA GLU A 209 8.07 17.76 -8.12
C GLU A 209 9.02 17.39 -6.97
N ASP A 210 9.78 16.30 -7.12
CA ASP A 210 10.71 15.76 -6.12
C ASP A 210 11.74 16.80 -5.64
N ARG A 211 12.29 17.61 -6.57
CA ARG A 211 13.26 18.66 -6.24
C ARG A 211 12.65 19.79 -5.41
N GLU A 212 11.38 20.13 -5.65
CA GLU A 212 10.67 21.14 -4.86
C GLU A 212 10.38 20.61 -3.45
N ARG A 213 9.99 19.34 -3.32
CA ARG A 213 9.86 18.68 -2.01
C ARG A 213 11.18 18.71 -1.24
N LEU A 214 12.31 18.38 -1.89
CA LEU A 214 13.63 18.43 -1.28
C LEU A 214 13.97 19.85 -0.78
N GLN A 215 13.71 20.88 -1.60
CA GLN A 215 13.96 22.27 -1.22
C GLN A 215 13.12 22.67 0.00
N ALA A 216 11.81 22.38 -0.02
CA ALA A 216 10.91 22.67 1.09
C ALA A 216 11.30 21.94 2.39
N LEU A 217 11.82 20.70 2.26
CA LEU A 217 12.30 19.93 3.41
C LEU A 217 13.61 20.53 3.97
N THR A 218 14.50 21.00 3.09
CA THR A 218 15.78 21.61 3.45
C THR A 218 15.60 22.97 4.14
N THR A 219 14.63 23.79 3.68
CA THR A 219 14.29 25.08 4.30
C THR A 219 13.47 24.92 5.58
N GLY A 220 12.96 23.73 5.88
CA GLY A 220 12.10 23.45 7.03
C GLY A 220 10.65 23.90 6.83
N GLU A 221 10.24 24.25 5.61
CA GLU A 221 8.84 24.55 5.28
C GLU A 221 7.94 23.32 5.45
N ILE A 222 8.49 22.13 5.14
CA ILE A 222 7.91 20.83 5.48
C ILE A 222 8.91 20.04 6.33
N LEU A 223 8.42 19.09 7.11
CA LEU A 223 9.23 18.26 8.02
C LEU A 223 9.21 16.78 7.63
N LEU A 224 8.37 16.41 6.67
CA LEU A 224 8.30 15.07 6.12
C LEU A 224 7.90 15.17 4.65
N ALA A 225 8.56 14.43 3.77
CA ALA A 225 8.23 14.33 2.36
C ALA A 225 8.24 12.84 1.95
N ARG A 226 7.26 12.44 1.15
CA ARG A 226 7.18 11.12 0.52
C ARG A 226 7.91 11.09 -0.83
N ASP A 227 8.16 9.87 -1.28
CA ASP A 227 8.62 9.56 -2.63
C ASP A 227 9.92 10.31 -2.98
N MET A 228 10.88 10.25 -2.06
CA MET A 228 12.19 10.90 -2.19
C MET A 228 13.22 9.88 -2.69
N GLU A 229 13.65 10.00 -3.94
CA GLU A 229 14.57 9.04 -4.58
C GLU A 229 15.73 9.78 -5.30
N GLY A 230 16.63 9.03 -5.95
CA GLY A 230 17.66 9.57 -6.83
C GLY A 230 18.55 10.66 -6.19
N GLU A 231 18.66 11.83 -6.84
CA GLU A 231 19.48 12.95 -6.35
C GLU A 231 19.00 13.45 -4.98
N SER A 232 17.68 13.48 -4.75
CA SER A 232 17.11 13.97 -3.50
C SER A 232 17.47 13.07 -2.33
N ARG A 233 17.52 11.75 -2.53
CA ARG A 233 18.06 10.80 -1.54
C ARG A 233 19.48 11.16 -1.14
N GLU A 234 20.38 11.35 -2.11
CA GLU A 234 21.79 11.66 -1.82
C GLU A 234 21.93 12.98 -1.05
N ARG A 235 21.11 13.99 -1.41
CA ARG A 235 21.06 15.28 -0.71
C ARG A 235 20.55 15.15 0.72
N ILE A 236 19.52 14.32 0.95
CA ILE A 236 18.99 14.06 2.30
C ILE A 236 20.03 13.34 3.15
N LEU A 237 20.69 12.31 2.61
CA LEU A 237 21.74 11.55 3.31
C LEU A 237 22.93 12.44 3.71
N ALA A 238 23.27 13.43 2.88
CA ALA A 238 24.34 14.39 3.15
C ALA A 238 23.91 15.53 4.11
N HIS A 239 22.62 15.72 4.37
CA HIS A 239 22.13 16.85 5.14
C HIS A 239 22.06 16.55 6.66
N PRO A 240 22.75 17.31 7.53
CA PRO A 240 22.89 16.97 8.95
C PRO A 240 21.58 17.06 9.76
N GLY A 241 20.60 17.83 9.27
CA GLY A 241 19.29 18.02 9.91
C GLY A 241 18.18 17.06 9.44
N LEU A 242 18.46 16.18 8.48
CA LEU A 242 17.48 15.27 7.88
C LEU A 242 17.86 13.81 8.11
N ASN A 243 16.87 12.94 8.00
CA ASN A 243 17.00 11.49 7.97
C ASN A 243 16.34 10.98 6.69
N TYR A 244 17.01 10.03 6.04
CA TYR A 244 16.43 9.26 4.95
C TYR A 244 15.88 7.95 5.51
N LEU A 245 14.58 7.71 5.34
CA LEU A 245 13.94 6.47 5.76
C LEU A 245 13.35 5.77 4.54
N SER A 246 13.56 4.46 4.43
CA SER A 246 13.06 3.64 3.32
C SER A 246 12.50 2.35 3.90
N ARG A 247 11.39 1.86 3.33
CA ARG A 247 10.76 0.60 3.74
C ARG A 247 10.22 -0.14 2.52
N PRO A 248 10.42 -1.46 2.39
CA PRO A 248 9.90 -2.19 1.24
C PRO A 248 8.39 -2.08 1.12
N GLY A 249 7.87 -2.08 -0.09
CA GLY A 249 6.44 -2.10 -0.36
C GLY A 249 5.81 -3.49 -0.21
N LEU A 250 4.48 -3.52 -0.38
CA LEU A 250 3.68 -4.75 -0.37
C LEU A 250 3.68 -5.49 -1.71
N GLY A 251 4.20 -4.85 -2.77
CA GLY A 251 4.05 -5.34 -4.14
C GLY A 251 5.35 -5.79 -4.78
N VAL A 252 5.23 -6.81 -5.63
CA VAL A 252 6.34 -7.34 -6.43
C VAL A 252 6.21 -6.84 -7.86
N SER A 253 7.25 -6.16 -8.33
CA SER A 253 7.45 -5.87 -9.75
C SER A 253 7.94 -7.14 -10.46
N HIS A 254 7.25 -7.48 -11.54
CA HIS A 254 7.45 -8.71 -12.27
C HIS A 254 7.31 -8.48 -13.78
N LEU A 255 7.95 -9.34 -14.56
CA LEU A 255 7.67 -9.45 -15.98
C LEU A 255 6.45 -10.35 -16.17
N GLY A 256 5.44 -9.86 -16.86
CA GLY A 256 4.34 -10.67 -17.33
C GLY A 256 4.50 -11.02 -18.80
N VAL A 257 3.95 -12.17 -19.17
CA VAL A 257 3.94 -12.66 -20.55
C VAL A 257 2.51 -12.94 -20.98
N ASN A 258 2.11 -12.57 -22.20
CA ASN A 258 0.83 -13.02 -22.75
C ASN A 258 0.99 -14.40 -23.39
N LEU A 259 0.53 -15.45 -22.69
CA LEU A 259 0.61 -16.84 -23.12
C LEU A 259 -0.30 -17.14 -24.32
N GLY A 260 -1.37 -16.36 -24.50
CA GLY A 260 -2.31 -16.49 -25.60
C GLY A 260 -1.86 -15.83 -26.92
N ALA A 261 -0.80 -15.01 -26.88
CA ALA A 261 -0.25 -14.38 -28.09
C ALA A 261 0.53 -15.35 -28.99
N GLY A 262 0.82 -16.57 -28.51
CA GLY A 262 1.70 -17.52 -29.18
C GLY A 262 3.18 -17.13 -29.09
N GLY A 263 4.01 -17.77 -29.90
CA GLY A 263 5.45 -17.45 -29.99
C GLY A 263 6.31 -18.10 -28.89
N PRO A 264 7.56 -17.61 -28.71
CA PRO A 264 8.53 -18.23 -27.81
C PRO A 264 8.08 -18.29 -26.35
N LEU A 265 7.34 -17.27 -25.89
CA LEU A 265 6.92 -17.12 -24.48
C LEU A 265 5.83 -18.12 -24.06
N SER A 266 5.11 -18.74 -25.00
CA SER A 266 4.18 -19.83 -24.69
C SER A 266 4.90 -21.07 -24.12
N SER A 267 6.19 -21.24 -24.42
CA SER A 267 7.00 -22.32 -23.86
C SER A 267 7.42 -22.02 -22.42
N ARG A 268 7.01 -22.89 -21.49
CA ARG A 268 7.42 -22.82 -20.08
C ARG A 268 8.94 -22.80 -19.91
N ARG A 269 9.68 -23.57 -20.71
CA ARG A 269 11.15 -23.60 -20.68
C ARG A 269 11.75 -22.24 -21.04
N VAL A 270 11.17 -21.52 -21.99
CA VAL A 270 11.62 -20.16 -22.36
C VAL A 270 11.42 -19.18 -21.22
N ARG A 271 10.27 -19.24 -20.54
CA ARG A 271 9.99 -18.37 -19.37
C ARG A 271 10.93 -18.66 -18.20
N GLN A 272 11.20 -19.94 -17.94
CA GLN A 272 12.20 -20.35 -16.95
C GLN A 272 13.62 -19.90 -17.36
N ALA A 273 13.97 -19.96 -18.65
CA ALA A 273 15.25 -19.44 -19.12
C ALA A 273 15.40 -17.93 -18.86
N ILE A 274 14.34 -17.15 -19.11
CA ILE A 274 14.30 -15.72 -18.78
C ILE A 274 14.51 -15.51 -17.28
N PHE A 275 13.80 -16.25 -16.42
CA PHE A 275 14.00 -16.20 -14.98
C PHE A 275 15.47 -16.43 -14.60
N TRP A 276 16.09 -17.52 -15.06
CA TRP A 276 17.48 -17.84 -14.72
C TRP A 276 18.51 -16.88 -15.35
N ALA A 277 18.21 -16.24 -16.47
CA ALA A 277 19.12 -15.30 -17.11
C ALA A 277 19.21 -13.94 -16.39
N LEU A 278 18.14 -13.53 -15.71
CA LEU A 278 18.08 -12.22 -15.06
C LEU A 278 18.82 -12.20 -13.73
N ASP A 279 19.39 -11.05 -13.38
CA ASP A 279 19.96 -10.77 -12.07
C ASP A 279 19.17 -9.63 -11.41
N PRO A 280 18.24 -9.95 -10.49
CA PRO A 280 17.49 -8.96 -9.72
C PRO A 280 18.35 -7.90 -9.03
N ALA A 281 19.51 -8.28 -8.48
CA ALA A 281 20.37 -7.37 -7.75
C ALA A 281 21.04 -6.36 -8.70
N GLU A 282 21.55 -6.84 -9.85
CA GLU A 282 22.13 -5.97 -10.89
C GLU A 282 21.05 -5.07 -11.51
N ILE A 283 19.79 -5.53 -11.65
CA ILE A 283 18.67 -4.68 -12.12
C ILE A 283 18.46 -3.52 -11.14
N VAL A 284 18.24 -3.82 -9.85
CA VAL A 284 18.01 -2.78 -8.84
C VAL A 284 19.17 -1.78 -8.77
N SER A 285 20.41 -2.27 -8.69
CA SER A 285 21.58 -1.40 -8.53
C SER A 285 21.81 -0.49 -9.74
N MET A 286 21.62 -1.01 -10.96
CA MET A 286 21.86 -0.26 -12.20
C MET A 286 20.71 0.68 -12.57
N SER A 287 19.50 0.42 -12.07
CA SER A 287 18.34 1.28 -12.30
C SER A 287 18.28 2.51 -11.39
N GLY A 288 19.11 2.57 -10.35
CA GLY A 288 19.19 3.70 -9.41
C GLY A 288 17.92 3.90 -8.57
N MET A 289 17.06 2.88 -8.52
CA MET A 289 15.77 2.92 -7.85
C MET A 289 15.85 2.46 -6.40
N GLU A 290 14.94 2.94 -5.57
CA GLU A 290 14.76 2.44 -4.21
C GLU A 290 13.95 1.13 -4.25
N ALA A 291 14.67 0.00 -4.18
CA ALA A 291 14.06 -1.31 -4.24
C ALA A 291 14.93 -2.39 -3.60
N GLU A 292 14.32 -3.53 -3.32
CA GLU A 292 14.99 -4.76 -2.88
C GLU A 292 14.87 -5.82 -3.97
N PRO A 293 15.96 -6.53 -4.32
CA PRO A 293 15.90 -7.60 -5.30
C PRO A 293 15.06 -8.76 -4.78
N TRP A 294 14.28 -9.40 -5.66
CA TRP A 294 13.26 -10.37 -5.26
C TRP A 294 13.14 -11.53 -6.25
N ASN A 295 12.65 -12.69 -5.79
CA ASN A 295 12.61 -13.92 -6.58
C ASN A 295 11.33 -14.76 -6.46
N GLN A 296 10.32 -14.31 -5.72
CA GLN A 296 8.99 -14.93 -5.65
C GLN A 296 7.89 -13.89 -5.86
N LEU A 297 6.63 -14.30 -6.05
CA LEU A 297 5.56 -13.35 -6.40
C LEU A 297 4.93 -12.65 -5.18
N VAL A 298 5.26 -13.09 -3.97
CA VAL A 298 4.71 -12.59 -2.72
C VAL A 298 5.81 -11.91 -1.88
N SER A 299 5.49 -10.73 -1.34
CA SER A 299 6.38 -9.93 -0.47
C SER A 299 6.44 -10.53 0.96
N PRO A 300 7.52 -10.36 1.74
CA PRO A 300 7.67 -11.03 3.04
C PRO A 300 6.71 -10.51 4.11
N TYR A 301 5.98 -9.43 3.80
CA TYR A 301 4.98 -8.80 4.66
C TYR A 301 3.55 -9.23 4.32
N ILE A 302 3.39 -10.22 3.43
CA ILE A 302 2.11 -10.70 2.93
C ILE A 302 1.88 -12.14 3.39
N VAL A 303 0.68 -12.44 3.86
CA VAL A 303 0.25 -13.81 4.18
C VAL A 303 0.31 -14.66 2.90
N GLY A 304 0.99 -15.81 2.98
CA GLY A 304 1.28 -16.65 1.81
C GLY A 304 2.72 -16.54 1.32
N TYR A 305 3.54 -15.65 1.89
CA TYR A 305 4.99 -15.63 1.66
C TYR A 305 5.64 -16.96 2.03
N HIS A 306 6.58 -17.43 1.20
CA HIS A 306 7.38 -18.62 1.47
C HIS A 306 8.78 -18.21 1.94
N ALA A 307 9.02 -18.38 3.24
CA ALA A 307 10.26 -17.97 3.90
C ALA A 307 11.42 -18.94 3.63
N GLY A 308 12.66 -18.43 3.75
CA GLY A 308 13.88 -19.24 3.67
C GLY A 308 14.47 -19.38 2.27
N GLU A 309 13.93 -18.67 1.27
CA GLU A 309 14.50 -18.62 -0.07
C GLU A 309 15.44 -17.41 -0.23
N GLU A 310 16.69 -17.67 -0.59
CA GLU A 310 17.64 -16.62 -0.97
C GLU A 310 17.31 -16.08 -2.36
N VAL A 311 17.52 -14.78 -2.57
CA VAL A 311 17.43 -14.17 -3.90
C VAL A 311 18.40 -14.86 -4.85
N LYS A 312 17.87 -15.41 -5.94
CA LYS A 312 18.67 -16.18 -6.90
C LYS A 312 19.69 -15.31 -7.63
N ARG A 313 20.88 -15.88 -7.86
CA ARG A 313 21.88 -15.37 -8.81
C ARG A 313 21.56 -15.84 -10.23
N PRO A 314 21.99 -15.12 -11.28
CA PRO A 314 21.80 -15.55 -12.66
C PRO A 314 22.57 -16.85 -12.95
N ASP A 315 21.95 -17.75 -13.72
CA ASP A 315 22.55 -18.99 -14.23
C ASP A 315 22.36 -19.03 -15.76
N LEU A 316 23.35 -18.48 -16.48
CA LEU A 316 23.30 -18.35 -17.93
C LEU A 316 23.39 -19.70 -18.65
N GLU A 317 24.10 -20.67 -18.08
CA GLU A 317 24.24 -21.99 -18.68
C GLU A 317 22.93 -22.77 -18.58
N ARG A 318 22.26 -22.72 -17.43
CA ARG A 318 20.91 -23.27 -17.28
C ARG A 318 19.92 -22.56 -18.21
N ALA A 319 19.99 -21.23 -18.31
CA ALA A 319 19.12 -20.47 -19.20
C ALA A 319 19.30 -20.87 -20.68
N LYS A 320 20.55 -20.93 -21.18
CA LYS A 320 20.84 -21.37 -22.55
C LYS A 320 20.41 -22.80 -22.81
N LYS A 321 20.63 -23.72 -21.84
CA LYS A 321 20.16 -25.11 -21.93
C LYS A 321 18.65 -25.18 -22.11
N LEU A 322 17.89 -24.45 -21.28
CA LEU A 322 16.43 -24.39 -21.38
C LEU A 322 15.96 -23.81 -22.72
N LEU A 323 16.64 -22.81 -23.27
CA LEU A 323 16.35 -22.29 -24.61
C LEU A 323 16.63 -23.33 -25.71
N ASN A 324 17.72 -24.07 -25.62
CA ASN A 324 18.05 -25.15 -26.56
C ASN A 324 16.99 -26.25 -26.54
N GLU A 325 16.60 -26.72 -25.35
CA GLU A 325 15.53 -27.72 -25.17
C GLU A 325 14.16 -27.22 -25.67
N ALA A 326 13.95 -25.90 -25.69
CA ALA A 326 12.75 -25.28 -26.25
C ALA A 326 12.83 -25.07 -27.78
N GLY A 327 13.92 -25.46 -28.45
CA GLY A 327 14.14 -25.21 -29.87
C GLY A 327 14.42 -23.73 -30.20
N ARG A 328 14.87 -22.94 -29.22
CA ARG A 328 15.11 -21.48 -29.30
C ARG A 328 16.57 -21.09 -29.06
N GLY A 329 17.50 -22.03 -29.24
CA GLY A 329 18.94 -21.81 -29.05
C GLY A 329 19.57 -20.71 -29.90
N ARG A 330 18.95 -20.35 -31.03
CA ARG A 330 19.39 -19.24 -31.91
C ARG A 330 18.93 -17.86 -31.44
N GLY A 331 18.17 -17.79 -30.34
CA GLY A 331 17.57 -16.56 -29.86
C GLY A 331 16.29 -16.18 -30.60
N PHE A 332 15.71 -15.06 -30.17
CA PHE A 332 14.50 -14.46 -30.74
C PHE A 332 14.37 -13.01 -30.24
N ASP A 333 13.44 -12.26 -30.84
CA ASP A 333 13.16 -10.87 -30.49
C ASP A 333 11.95 -10.77 -29.55
N LEU A 334 12.00 -9.83 -28.62
CA LEU A 334 10.89 -9.45 -27.75
C LEU A 334 10.75 -7.92 -27.74
N LYS A 335 9.53 -7.45 -27.49
CA LYS A 335 9.25 -6.06 -27.14
C LYS A 335 8.80 -6.00 -25.69
N LEU A 336 9.58 -5.36 -24.83
CA LEU A 336 9.27 -5.14 -23.42
C LEU A 336 8.49 -3.83 -23.27
N GLU A 337 7.19 -3.93 -23.02
CA GLU A 337 6.33 -2.76 -22.74
C GLU A 337 6.33 -2.45 -21.23
N LEU A 338 6.47 -1.18 -20.87
CA LEU A 338 6.51 -0.76 -19.47
C LEU A 338 6.05 0.69 -19.31
N SER A 339 5.74 1.09 -18.08
CA SER A 339 5.37 2.47 -17.79
C SER A 339 6.59 3.39 -17.68
N THR A 340 6.52 4.57 -18.30
CA THR A 340 7.57 5.60 -18.24
C THR A 340 7.81 6.14 -16.84
N SER A 341 6.77 6.22 -16.00
CA SER A 341 6.86 6.78 -14.65
C SER A 341 7.38 5.79 -13.60
N ALA A 342 7.30 4.49 -13.85
CA ALA A 342 7.49 3.49 -12.80
C ALA A 342 8.63 2.48 -13.02
N ALA A 343 9.02 2.20 -14.27
CA ALA A 343 9.89 1.06 -14.57
C ALA A 343 10.88 1.28 -15.73
N LEU A 344 10.96 2.51 -16.26
CA LEU A 344 11.75 2.79 -17.47
C LEU A 344 13.24 2.51 -17.31
N SER A 345 13.81 2.79 -16.14
CA SER A 345 15.22 2.55 -15.84
C SER A 345 15.58 1.05 -15.75
N SER A 346 14.61 0.16 -15.55
CA SER A 346 14.83 -1.30 -15.51
C SER A 346 14.98 -1.92 -16.90
N GLY A 347 14.30 -1.34 -17.91
CA GLY A 347 14.20 -1.89 -19.26
C GLY A 347 15.56 -2.17 -19.93
N PRO A 348 16.47 -1.18 -20.04
CA PRO A 348 17.78 -1.39 -20.66
C PRO A 348 18.65 -2.44 -19.96
N VAL A 349 18.54 -2.56 -18.64
CA VAL A 349 19.29 -3.56 -17.87
C VAL A 349 18.76 -4.97 -18.16
N ILE A 350 17.44 -5.13 -18.17
CA ILE A 350 16.76 -6.38 -18.55
C ILE A 350 17.13 -6.78 -19.98
N ALA A 351 17.06 -5.83 -20.93
CA ALA A 351 17.43 -6.06 -22.33
C ALA A 351 18.88 -6.53 -22.47
N ARG A 352 19.82 -5.88 -21.75
CA ARG A 352 21.23 -6.28 -21.73
C ARG A 352 21.42 -7.69 -21.19
N GLN A 353 20.77 -8.03 -20.07
CA GLN A 353 20.89 -9.36 -19.45
C GLN A 353 20.32 -10.46 -20.35
N LEU A 354 19.15 -10.24 -20.95
CA LEU A 354 18.55 -11.21 -21.88
C LEU A 354 19.34 -11.36 -23.19
N GLY A 355 20.05 -10.31 -23.61
CA GLY A 355 21.00 -10.40 -24.73
C GLY A 355 22.10 -11.45 -24.52
N ARG A 356 22.51 -11.72 -23.26
CA ARG A 356 23.53 -12.73 -22.90
C ARG A 356 23.10 -14.17 -23.24
N ILE A 357 21.79 -14.41 -23.42
CA ILE A 357 21.21 -15.70 -23.84
C ILE A 357 20.62 -15.64 -25.26
N GLY A 358 20.95 -14.61 -26.04
CA GLY A 358 20.51 -14.45 -27.43
C GLY A 358 19.09 -13.88 -27.60
N VAL A 359 18.45 -13.43 -26.53
CA VAL A 359 17.12 -12.79 -26.60
C VAL A 359 17.31 -11.29 -26.76
N ARG A 360 16.96 -10.75 -27.93
CA ARG A 360 17.04 -9.31 -28.20
C ARG A 360 15.75 -8.64 -27.76
N VAL A 361 15.85 -7.54 -27.01
CA VAL A 361 14.70 -6.87 -26.41
C VAL A 361 14.66 -5.41 -26.85
N GLU A 362 13.58 -5.02 -27.52
CA GLU A 362 13.20 -3.62 -27.72
C GLU A 362 12.44 -3.13 -26.48
N VAL A 363 12.92 -2.07 -25.83
CA VAL A 363 12.24 -1.46 -24.68
C VAL A 363 11.29 -0.39 -25.18
N ALA A 364 10.01 -0.48 -24.81
CA ALA A 364 8.97 0.46 -25.21
C ALA A 364 8.26 1.05 -23.98
N GLY A 365 8.65 2.27 -23.62
CA GLY A 365 7.99 3.04 -22.56
C GLY A 365 6.66 3.64 -23.01
N MET A 366 5.65 3.59 -22.14
CA MET A 366 4.32 4.15 -22.38
C MET A 366 3.79 4.90 -21.15
N GLU A 367 2.90 5.86 -21.37
CA GLU A 367 2.13 6.47 -20.28
C GLU A 367 1.21 5.41 -19.62
N TRP A 368 0.99 5.52 -18.30
CA TRP A 368 0.33 4.49 -17.48
C TRP A 368 -1.09 4.13 -17.94
N THR A 369 -1.90 5.13 -18.26
CA THR A 369 -3.29 4.91 -18.73
C THR A 369 -3.29 4.16 -20.05
N GLY A 370 -2.46 4.58 -21.02
CA GLY A 370 -2.31 3.86 -22.30
C GLY A 370 -1.79 2.43 -22.11
N PHE A 371 -0.76 2.26 -21.27
CA PHE A 371 -0.15 0.95 -20.97
C PHE A 371 -1.17 -0.03 -20.36
N THR A 372 -1.89 0.40 -19.32
CA THR A 372 -2.88 -0.46 -18.65
C THR A 372 -4.07 -0.82 -19.54
N GLN A 373 -4.48 0.06 -20.47
CA GLN A 373 -5.50 -0.26 -21.47
C GLN A 373 -5.04 -1.39 -22.42
N ARG A 374 -3.79 -1.34 -22.89
CA ARG A 374 -3.21 -2.42 -23.72
C ARG A 374 -3.13 -3.74 -22.97
N LEU A 375 -2.73 -3.71 -21.69
CA LEU A 375 -2.74 -4.90 -20.82
C LEU A 375 -4.15 -5.49 -20.68
N LYS A 376 -5.16 -4.65 -20.41
CA LYS A 376 -6.57 -5.09 -20.30
C LYS A 376 -7.05 -5.79 -21.58
N ARG A 377 -6.69 -5.24 -22.75
CA ARG A 377 -6.96 -5.82 -24.08
C ARG A 377 -6.06 -7.01 -24.44
N ARG A 378 -5.04 -7.31 -23.63
CA ARG A 378 -4.01 -8.35 -23.85
C ARG A 378 -3.22 -8.12 -25.15
N GLU A 379 -2.96 -6.87 -25.49
CA GLU A 379 -2.16 -6.48 -26.66
C GLU A 379 -0.64 -6.53 -26.40
N SER A 380 -0.23 -6.40 -25.13
CA SER A 380 1.17 -6.47 -24.71
C SER A 380 1.62 -7.92 -24.56
N GLN A 381 2.66 -8.33 -25.29
CA GLN A 381 3.18 -9.71 -25.26
C GLN A 381 4.14 -9.97 -24.10
N PHE A 382 4.97 -8.97 -23.76
CA PHE A 382 5.96 -9.02 -22.70
C PHE A 382 6.01 -7.65 -22.04
N TYR A 383 5.80 -7.61 -20.73
CA TYR A 383 5.60 -6.35 -20.03
C TYR A 383 6.17 -6.37 -18.61
N LEU A 384 6.54 -5.19 -18.09
CA LEU A 384 6.97 -5.02 -16.70
C LEU A 384 5.93 -4.20 -15.93
N ILE A 385 5.37 -4.79 -14.87
CA ILE A 385 4.38 -4.16 -13.99
C ILE A 385 4.56 -4.65 -12.55
N GLY A 386 4.05 -3.88 -11.58
CA GLY A 386 3.96 -4.31 -10.18
C GLY A 386 2.53 -4.66 -9.79
N TRP A 387 2.39 -5.62 -8.86
CA TRP A 387 1.12 -5.90 -8.19
C TRP A 387 1.31 -5.83 -6.68
N ALA A 388 0.47 -5.05 -6.00
CA ALA A 388 0.49 -4.92 -4.54
C ALA A 388 -0.68 -5.67 -3.92
N CYS A 389 -0.40 -6.49 -2.91
CA CYS A 389 -1.42 -7.17 -2.11
C CYS A 389 -1.82 -6.26 -0.94
N SER A 390 -2.63 -5.24 -1.22
CA SER A 390 -3.02 -4.22 -0.24
C SER A 390 -3.79 -4.80 0.95
N SER A 391 -4.49 -5.92 0.79
CA SER A 391 -5.13 -6.62 1.90
C SER A 391 -4.13 -7.30 2.83
N GLY A 392 -2.83 -7.34 2.52
CA GLY A 392 -1.85 -8.10 3.28
C GLY A 392 -1.91 -9.61 3.00
N ASP A 393 -2.65 -10.05 1.98
CA ASP A 393 -2.86 -11.46 1.65
C ASP A 393 -2.56 -11.77 0.18
N ALA A 394 -1.88 -12.88 -0.09
CA ALA A 394 -1.52 -13.30 -1.43
C ALA A 394 -2.74 -13.62 -2.32
N SER A 395 -3.93 -13.85 -1.73
CA SER A 395 -5.17 -14.01 -2.52
C SER A 395 -5.44 -12.82 -3.43
N ASP A 396 -5.02 -11.60 -3.08
CA ASP A 396 -5.18 -10.42 -3.96
C ASP A 396 -4.52 -10.64 -5.33
N LEU A 397 -3.27 -11.15 -5.33
CA LEU A 397 -2.55 -11.47 -6.56
C LEU A 397 -3.16 -12.70 -7.24
N TYR A 398 -3.46 -13.74 -6.47
CA TYR A 398 -3.87 -15.02 -7.02
C TYR A 398 -5.23 -14.92 -7.71
N ASP A 399 -6.21 -14.32 -7.03
CA ASP A 399 -7.56 -14.11 -7.53
C ASP A 399 -7.56 -13.23 -8.78
N ALA A 400 -6.78 -12.14 -8.77
CA ALA A 400 -6.80 -11.13 -9.82
C ALA A 400 -5.97 -11.51 -11.04
N CYS A 401 -4.76 -12.04 -10.84
CA CYS A 401 -3.76 -12.18 -11.88
C CYS A 401 -3.48 -13.62 -12.32
N LEU A 402 -3.72 -14.62 -11.46
CA LEU A 402 -3.29 -16.01 -11.70
C LEU A 402 -4.44 -17.02 -11.84
N HIS A 403 -5.67 -16.63 -11.54
CA HIS A 403 -6.85 -17.43 -11.86
C HIS A 403 -7.27 -17.25 -13.32
N THR A 404 -7.79 -18.31 -13.95
CA THR A 404 -8.45 -18.22 -15.26
C THR A 404 -9.60 -17.19 -15.22
N ARG A 405 -9.74 -16.33 -16.24
CA ARG A 405 -10.81 -15.32 -16.29
C ARG A 405 -12.20 -15.96 -16.22
N THR A 406 -13.04 -15.50 -15.30
CA THR A 406 -14.45 -15.94 -15.19
C THR A 406 -15.39 -14.75 -15.04
N GLU A 407 -16.69 -14.96 -15.30
CA GLU A 407 -17.74 -13.96 -15.09
C GLU A 407 -17.93 -13.59 -13.62
N THR A 408 -17.46 -14.44 -12.69
CA THR A 408 -17.52 -14.20 -11.24
C THR A 408 -16.49 -13.20 -10.73
N GLY A 409 -15.62 -12.69 -11.61
CA GLY A 409 -14.61 -11.67 -11.30
C GLY A 409 -13.19 -12.21 -11.11
N TYR A 410 -13.00 -13.52 -10.98
CA TYR A 410 -11.65 -14.09 -10.98
C TYR A 410 -10.91 -13.80 -12.28
N GLY A 411 -9.60 -13.57 -12.18
CA GLY A 411 -8.71 -13.33 -13.30
C GLY A 411 -8.89 -11.97 -13.98
N TYR A 412 -9.62 -11.01 -13.39
CA TYR A 412 -9.90 -9.73 -14.05
C TYR A 412 -8.62 -8.98 -14.50
N ALA A 413 -7.51 -9.16 -13.75
CA ALA A 413 -6.18 -8.63 -14.06
C ALA A 413 -5.21 -9.71 -14.58
N ASN A 414 -5.70 -10.87 -15.00
CA ASN A 414 -4.90 -11.92 -15.65
C ASN A 414 -4.60 -11.51 -17.10
N HIS A 415 -3.67 -10.57 -17.22
CA HIS A 415 -3.15 -10.09 -18.51
C HIS A 415 -2.28 -11.14 -19.20
N SER A 416 -1.77 -12.11 -18.43
CA SER A 416 -0.97 -13.21 -18.98
C SER A 416 -1.78 -14.23 -19.77
N GLY A 417 -3.09 -14.31 -19.52
CA GLY A 417 -3.92 -15.39 -20.07
C GLY A 417 -3.56 -16.77 -19.51
N TYR A 418 -2.87 -16.83 -18.37
CA TYR A 418 -2.56 -18.08 -17.69
C TYR A 418 -3.83 -18.82 -17.29
N SER A 419 -3.82 -20.13 -17.50
CA SER A 419 -4.93 -21.01 -17.14
C SER A 419 -4.37 -22.36 -16.74
N ASN A 420 -4.64 -22.75 -15.50
CA ASN A 420 -4.25 -24.04 -14.94
C ASN A 420 -5.36 -24.48 -13.98
N PRO A 421 -6.19 -25.47 -14.35
CA PRO A 421 -7.32 -25.90 -13.52
C PRO A 421 -6.93 -26.39 -12.12
N GLY A 422 -5.69 -26.87 -11.94
CA GLY A 422 -5.18 -27.24 -10.63
C GLY A 422 -4.95 -26.01 -9.75
N VAL A 423 -4.35 -24.95 -10.31
CA VAL A 423 -4.15 -23.68 -9.63
C VAL A 423 -5.47 -22.99 -9.34
N ASP A 424 -6.39 -22.95 -10.30
CA ASP A 424 -7.73 -22.36 -10.12
C ASP A 424 -8.45 -23.00 -8.91
N ARG A 425 -8.45 -24.34 -8.82
CA ARG A 425 -9.03 -25.06 -7.68
C ARG A 425 -8.37 -24.70 -6.34
N LEU A 426 -7.04 -24.59 -6.31
CA LEU A 426 -6.32 -24.21 -5.08
C LEU A 426 -6.65 -22.78 -4.66
N ILE A 427 -6.76 -21.84 -5.60
CA ILE A 427 -7.15 -20.46 -5.34
C ILE A 427 -8.56 -20.43 -4.74
N GLU A 428 -9.53 -21.08 -5.39
CA GLU A 428 -10.91 -21.16 -4.89
C GLU A 428 -10.99 -21.83 -3.51
N GLN A 429 -10.20 -22.89 -3.27
CA GLN A 429 -10.12 -23.56 -1.97
C GLN A 429 -9.57 -22.61 -0.90
N SER A 430 -8.49 -21.89 -1.18
CA SER A 430 -7.90 -20.92 -0.25
C SER A 430 -8.89 -19.82 0.16
N ASN A 431 -9.84 -19.49 -0.72
CA ASN A 431 -10.88 -18.49 -0.46
C ASN A 431 -12.06 -19.03 0.36
N ARG A 432 -12.09 -20.33 0.70
CA ARG A 432 -13.12 -20.96 1.53
C ARG A 432 -12.56 -21.55 2.84
N THR A 433 -11.26 -21.75 2.94
CA THR A 433 -10.61 -22.30 4.15
C THR A 433 -10.44 -21.22 5.22
N LEU A 434 -11.14 -21.34 6.35
CA LEU A 434 -11.01 -20.41 7.49
C LEU A 434 -9.85 -20.77 8.42
N ASP A 435 -9.44 -22.05 8.49
CA ASP A 435 -8.26 -22.44 9.27
C ASP A 435 -7.00 -21.80 8.69
N HIS A 436 -6.35 -20.96 9.48
CA HIS A 436 -5.23 -20.15 9.02
C HIS A 436 -4.03 -21.00 8.58
N LYS A 437 -3.75 -22.11 9.28
CA LYS A 437 -2.59 -22.95 9.02
C LYS A 437 -2.78 -23.77 7.74
N GLU A 438 -3.96 -24.37 7.59
CA GLU A 438 -4.35 -25.08 6.37
C GLU A 438 -4.31 -24.14 5.17
N ARG A 439 -4.89 -22.93 5.32
CA ARG A 439 -4.92 -21.94 4.24
C ARG A 439 -3.52 -21.51 3.81
N ILE A 440 -2.58 -21.27 4.74
CA ILE A 440 -1.19 -20.95 4.39
C ILE A 440 -0.57 -22.07 3.54
N GLY A 441 -0.80 -23.34 3.89
CA GLY A 441 -0.34 -24.48 3.09
C GLY A 441 -0.86 -24.45 1.65
N ILE A 442 -2.13 -24.07 1.46
CA ILE A 442 -2.74 -23.92 0.13
C ILE A 442 -2.08 -22.77 -0.65
N LEU A 443 -1.87 -21.61 -0.01
CA LEU A 443 -1.21 -20.47 -0.64
C LEU A 443 0.22 -20.80 -1.10
N HIS A 444 0.96 -21.61 -0.33
CA HIS A 444 2.29 -22.09 -0.72
C HIS A 444 2.24 -23.07 -1.90
N MET A 445 1.23 -23.95 -1.96
CA MET A 445 1.03 -24.83 -3.11
C MET A 445 0.74 -24.04 -4.38
N ILE A 446 -0.07 -22.98 -4.29
CA ILE A 446 -0.33 -22.06 -5.42
C ILE A 446 0.99 -21.42 -5.86
N GLN A 447 1.74 -20.82 -4.93
CA GLN A 447 3.01 -20.15 -5.26
C GLN A 447 3.98 -21.10 -5.96
N LYS A 448 4.13 -22.32 -5.44
CA LYS A 448 5.01 -23.33 -6.04
C LYS A 448 4.60 -23.65 -7.49
N ALA A 449 3.32 -23.91 -7.73
CA ALA A 449 2.81 -24.24 -9.06
C ALA A 449 3.01 -23.09 -10.06
N VAL A 450 2.72 -21.85 -9.66
CA VAL A 450 2.89 -20.69 -10.56
C VAL A 450 4.36 -20.32 -10.74
N MET A 451 5.21 -20.50 -9.73
CA MET A 451 6.66 -20.32 -9.89
C MET A 451 7.27 -21.39 -10.79
N GLU A 452 6.68 -22.57 -10.82
CA GLU A 452 7.06 -23.63 -11.73
C GLU A 452 6.65 -23.31 -13.18
N ASP A 453 5.43 -22.81 -13.39
CA ASP A 453 4.89 -22.45 -14.69
C ASP A 453 5.38 -21.09 -15.23
N MET A 454 5.85 -20.18 -14.37
CA MET A 454 6.36 -18.85 -14.71
C MET A 454 5.42 -18.00 -15.60
N PRO A 455 4.11 -17.84 -15.27
CA PRO A 455 3.27 -16.86 -15.98
C PRO A 455 3.69 -15.41 -15.69
N LEU A 456 4.28 -15.19 -14.51
CA LEU A 456 4.87 -13.94 -14.05
C LEU A 456 6.28 -14.24 -13.51
N ILE A 457 7.24 -13.37 -13.80
CA ILE A 457 8.65 -13.54 -13.44
C ILE A 457 9.04 -12.42 -12.47
N PRO A 458 9.18 -12.70 -11.16
CA PRO A 458 9.46 -11.67 -10.15
C PRO A 458 10.85 -11.07 -10.32
N LEU A 459 10.98 -9.77 -10.04
CA LEU A 459 12.25 -9.04 -10.14
C LEU A 459 12.62 -8.32 -8.84
N TYR A 460 11.74 -7.50 -8.30
CA TYR A 460 12.07 -6.65 -7.14
C TYR A 460 10.82 -6.15 -6.43
N ILE A 461 11.01 -5.70 -5.19
CA ILE A 461 10.01 -4.96 -4.41
C ILE A 461 10.45 -3.50 -4.38
N ARG A 462 9.60 -2.59 -4.86
CA ARG A 462 9.83 -1.15 -4.73
C ARG A 462 9.70 -0.73 -3.27
N ASN A 463 10.61 0.11 -2.79
CA ASN A 463 10.53 0.68 -1.47
C ASN A 463 9.64 1.94 -1.48
N ARG A 464 9.26 2.36 -0.29
CA ARG A 464 8.62 3.64 0.01
C ARG A 464 9.64 4.47 0.77
N ALA A 465 10.09 5.53 0.12
CA ALA A 465 11.14 6.39 0.63
C ALA A 465 10.58 7.71 1.17
N TYR A 466 11.23 8.22 2.22
CA TYR A 466 10.82 9.40 2.95
C TYR A 466 12.04 10.25 3.31
N GLY A 467 11.93 11.56 3.09
CA GLY A 467 12.79 12.55 3.69
C GLY A 467 12.15 13.08 4.96
N VAL A 468 12.86 13.04 6.09
CA VAL A 468 12.29 13.36 7.40
C VAL A 468 13.20 14.33 8.15
N SER A 469 12.65 15.43 8.64
CA SER A 469 13.37 16.33 9.54
C SER A 469 13.65 15.66 10.87
N ARG A 470 14.85 15.82 11.43
CA ARG A 470 15.20 15.33 12.78
C ARG A 470 14.36 15.95 13.89
N GLN A 471 13.55 16.96 13.57
CA GLN A 471 12.60 17.59 14.51
C GLN A 471 11.35 16.74 14.78
N VAL A 472 11.13 15.66 14.03
CA VAL A 472 10.00 14.75 14.20
C VAL A 472 10.46 13.30 14.25
N ASN A 473 9.80 12.51 15.10
CA ASN A 473 9.93 11.06 15.10
C ASN A 473 8.88 10.48 14.15
N PHE A 474 9.33 9.78 13.12
CA PHE A 474 8.48 9.09 12.15
C PHE A 474 9.07 7.72 11.86
N THR A 475 8.19 6.71 11.76
CA THR A 475 8.54 5.37 11.30
C THR A 475 7.65 5.02 10.12
N PRO A 476 8.20 4.76 8.92
CA PRO A 476 7.40 4.34 7.78
C PRO A 476 6.58 3.09 8.09
N ARG A 477 5.30 3.10 7.73
CA ARG A 477 4.43 1.92 7.82
C ARG A 477 4.58 1.04 6.57
N GLN A 478 4.32 -0.25 6.73
CA GLN A 478 4.38 -1.21 5.64
C GLN A 478 3.29 -0.98 4.56
N ASP A 479 2.13 -0.44 4.96
CA ASP A 479 1.04 0.00 4.08
C ASP A 479 1.26 1.40 3.48
N ALA A 480 2.41 2.02 3.74
CA ALA A 480 2.79 3.37 3.31
C ALA A 480 1.87 4.51 3.80
N ARG A 481 0.87 4.22 4.64
CA ARG A 481 -0.02 5.25 5.19
C ARG A 481 0.77 6.16 6.12
N VAL A 482 0.49 7.45 6.08
CA VAL A 482 1.04 8.45 7.01
C VAL A 482 -0.02 8.72 8.08
N LYS A 483 0.07 8.01 9.20
CA LYS A 483 -0.80 8.21 10.36
C LYS A 483 -0.19 9.22 11.31
N LEU A 484 -0.77 10.41 11.38
CA LEU A 484 -0.31 11.52 12.22
C LEU A 484 -0.27 11.17 13.72
N ILE A 485 -1.15 10.29 14.18
CA ILE A 485 -1.18 9.79 15.57
C ILE A 485 0.08 9.01 15.96
N GLU A 486 0.82 8.49 14.97
CA GLU A 486 2.07 7.76 15.17
C GLU A 486 3.30 8.68 15.06
N ILE A 487 3.10 9.97 14.79
CA ILE A 487 4.15 10.98 14.66
C ILE A 487 4.23 11.79 15.96
N SER A 488 5.44 12.13 16.38
CA SER A 488 5.68 13.03 17.52
C SER A 488 6.81 14.00 17.24
N TRP A 489 6.85 15.10 17.99
CA TRP A 489 8.00 16.00 18.00
C TRP A 489 9.21 15.29 18.63
N ALA A 490 10.39 15.44 18.04
CA ALA A 490 11.65 15.04 18.66
C ALA A 490 11.90 15.89 19.92
N LYS A 491 12.61 15.32 20.90
CA LYS A 491 12.95 15.98 22.16
C LYS A 491 14.06 17.00 21.99
#